data_AF-A0A917QPI7-F1
#
_entry.id   AF-A0A917QPI7-F1
#
_cell.length_a   1.000
_cell.length_b   1.000
_cell.length_c   1.000
_cell.angle_alpha   90.00
_cell.angle_beta   90.00
_cell.angle_gamma   90.00
#
_symmetry.space_group_name_H-M   'P 1'
#
loop_
_entity.id
_entity.type
_entity.pdbx_description
1 polymer ?
#
loop_
_entity_poly.entity_id
_entity_poly.type
_entity_poly.pdbx_seq_one_letter_code
_entity_poly.pdbx_strand_id
1 'polypeptide(L)'
;MPEQTWRMYAHDRGGTFYHLGDRRYVEAHGLRDPIVEVEAREVEHDAPDGTHWGWLRTGEDTPIMIWPVRGMLSMCFPYGTDVEEQRGKGRVVRLAVRVVGEREDGVHVPH
;
A
#
# COMPACT_ATOMS: atom_id res chain seq x y z
N MET A 1 -18.63 -0.24 1.24
CA MET A 1 -18.23 0.83 0.27
C MET A 1 -17.93 0.17 -1.09
N PRO A 2 -17.86 0.85 -2.26
CA PRO A 2 -17.39 0.18 -3.47
C PRO A 2 -15.95 -0.30 -3.28
N GLU A 3 -15.72 -1.60 -3.46
CA GLU A 3 -14.41 -2.25 -3.34
C GLU A 3 -13.51 -1.81 -4.49
N GLN A 4 -12.69 -0.78 -4.26
CA GLN A 4 -11.69 -0.35 -5.24
C GLN A 4 -10.47 -1.28 -5.18
N THR A 5 -9.89 -1.54 -6.34
CA THR A 5 -8.72 -2.42 -6.48
C THR A 5 -7.70 -1.76 -7.39
N TRP A 6 -6.43 -1.81 -6.98
CA TRP A 6 -5.31 -1.18 -7.69
C TRP A 6 -4.19 -2.19 -7.92
N ARG A 7 -3.65 -2.21 -9.13
CA ARG A 7 -2.41 -2.91 -9.45
C ARG A 7 -1.23 -1.97 -9.31
N MET A 8 -0.23 -2.40 -8.57
CA MET A 8 0.95 -1.59 -8.23
C MET A 8 2.15 -2.52 -8.02
N TYR A 9 3.30 -1.94 -7.73
CA TYR A 9 4.53 -2.65 -7.40
C TYR A 9 4.91 -2.35 -5.96
N ALA A 10 5.68 -3.24 -5.33
CA ALA A 10 6.18 -3.06 -3.97
C ALA A 10 7.52 -3.76 -3.77
N HIS A 11 8.30 -3.30 -2.80
CA HIS A 11 9.40 -4.08 -2.26
C HIS A 11 8.85 -5.16 -1.30
N ASP A 12 9.19 -6.43 -1.54
CA ASP A 12 8.88 -7.56 -0.66
C ASP A 12 10.01 -7.73 0.38
N ARG A 13 9.74 -7.32 1.61
CA ARG A 13 10.65 -7.51 2.74
C ARG A 13 10.12 -8.62 3.65
N GLY A 14 10.38 -9.87 3.26
CA GLY A 14 10.01 -11.04 4.06
C GLY A 14 8.49 -11.22 4.23
N GLY A 15 7.71 -10.91 3.19
CA GLY A 15 6.25 -11.02 3.16
C GLY A 15 5.51 -9.74 3.56
N THR A 16 6.24 -8.67 3.94
CA THR A 16 5.66 -7.34 4.16
C THR A 16 6.01 -6.42 3.00
N PHE A 17 5.02 -5.72 2.46
CA PHE A 17 5.17 -4.90 1.27
C PHE A 17 5.42 -3.43 1.64
N TYR A 18 6.45 -2.85 1.05
CA TYR A 18 6.83 -1.45 1.29
C TYR A 18 6.94 -0.69 -0.03
N HIS A 19 6.83 0.64 0.08
CA HIS A 19 6.99 1.56 -1.05
C HIS A 19 6.05 1.24 -2.21
N LEU A 20 4.78 0.94 -1.90
CA LEU A 20 3.80 0.58 -2.92
C LEU A 20 3.52 1.77 -3.85
N GLY A 21 3.54 1.52 -5.16
CA GLY A 21 3.26 2.56 -6.16
C GLY A 21 3.50 2.07 -7.59
N ASP A 22 3.76 3.02 -8.50
CA ASP A 22 4.23 2.66 -9.84
C ASP A 22 5.66 2.10 -9.79
N ARG A 23 6.03 1.29 -10.78
CA ARG A 23 7.33 0.60 -10.79
C ARG A 23 8.52 1.55 -10.67
N ARG A 24 8.47 2.73 -11.32
CA ARG A 24 9.57 3.71 -11.27
C ARG A 24 9.71 4.33 -9.90
N TYR A 25 8.59 4.61 -9.23
CA TYR A 25 8.58 5.04 -7.83
C TYR A 25 9.22 4.00 -6.91
N VAL A 26 8.90 2.72 -7.08
CA VAL A 26 9.50 1.64 -6.28
C VAL A 26 11.00 1.56 -6.53
N GLU A 27 11.42 1.48 -7.80
CA GLU A 27 12.83 1.41 -8.21
C GLU A 27 13.65 2.60 -7.67
N ALA A 28 13.06 3.80 -7.61
CA ALA A 28 13.72 5.00 -7.10
C ALA A 28 14.10 4.94 -5.62
N HIS A 29 13.52 4.02 -4.83
CA HIS A 29 13.94 3.81 -3.44
C HIS A 29 15.31 3.13 -3.33
N GLY A 30 15.80 2.50 -4.41
CA GLY A 30 17.15 1.94 -4.47
C GLY A 30 17.42 0.82 -3.47
N LEU A 31 16.36 0.16 -2.96
CA LEU A 31 16.49 -0.97 -2.05
C LEU A 31 16.87 -2.24 -2.82
N ARG A 32 17.47 -3.19 -2.11
CA ARG A 32 17.84 -4.51 -2.67
C ARG A 32 16.74 -5.56 -2.51
N ASP A 33 15.66 -5.20 -1.82
CA ASP A 33 14.51 -6.08 -1.64
C ASP A 33 13.85 -6.35 -3.01
N PRO A 34 13.37 -7.59 -3.29
CA PRO A 34 12.69 -7.91 -4.54
C PRO A 34 11.51 -6.97 -4.83
N ILE A 35 11.35 -6.58 -6.08
CA ILE A 35 10.18 -5.81 -6.53
C ILE A 35 9.15 -6.80 -7.09
N VAL A 36 7.95 -6.78 -6.53
CA VAL A 36 6.83 -7.66 -6.93
C VAL A 36 5.62 -6.85 -7.36
N GLU A 37 4.84 -7.37 -8.30
CA GLU A 37 3.52 -6.82 -8.62
C GLU A 37 2.55 -7.25 -7.51
N VAL A 38 1.74 -6.29 -7.05
CA VAL A 38 0.75 -6.49 -6.00
C VAL A 38 -0.60 -5.90 -6.41
N GLU A 39 -1.64 -6.52 -5.87
CA GLU A 39 -3.00 -6.02 -5.91
C GLU A 39 -3.31 -5.47 -4.52
N ALA A 40 -3.62 -4.19 -4.44
CA ALA A 40 -4.13 -3.53 -3.25
C ALA A 40 -5.64 -3.35 -3.41
N ARG A 41 -6.41 -3.93 -2.49
CA ARG A 41 -7.88 -3.82 -2.46
C ARG A 41 -8.31 -3.03 -1.24
N GLU A 42 -9.18 -2.05 -1.43
CA GLU A 42 -9.87 -1.36 -0.34
C GLU A 42 -10.81 -2.34 0.37
N VAL A 43 -10.66 -2.44 1.70
CA VAL A 43 -11.49 -3.28 2.56
C VAL A 43 -12.07 -2.45 3.70
N GLU A 44 -13.07 -2.98 4.39
CA GLU A 44 -13.62 -2.34 5.58
C GLU A 44 -12.54 -2.18 6.67
N HIS A 45 -12.69 -1.17 7.53
CA HIS A 45 -11.64 -0.76 8.48
C HIS A 45 -11.20 -1.89 9.42
N ASP A 46 -12.13 -2.74 9.85
CA ASP A 46 -11.95 -3.87 10.76
C ASP A 46 -11.81 -5.22 10.03
N ALA A 47 -11.67 -5.21 8.70
CA ALA A 47 -11.53 -6.43 7.91
C ALA A 47 -10.28 -7.24 8.34
N PRO A 48 -10.42 -8.56 8.56
CA PRO A 48 -9.34 -9.40 9.09
C PRO A 48 -8.19 -9.61 8.09
N ASP A 49 -8.45 -9.45 6.79
CA ASP A 49 -7.46 -9.52 5.71
C ASP A 49 -6.79 -8.17 5.42
N GLY A 50 -7.20 -7.10 6.12
CA GLY A 50 -6.52 -5.81 6.05
C GLY A 50 -5.08 -5.94 6.56
N THR A 51 -4.12 -5.58 5.73
CA THR A 51 -2.69 -5.65 6.07
C THR A 51 -2.02 -4.28 6.03
N HIS A 52 -2.55 -3.34 5.26
CA HIS A 52 -1.95 -2.02 5.05
C HIS A 52 -2.97 -0.89 5.24
N TRP A 53 -2.45 0.34 5.28
CA TRP A 53 -3.19 1.59 5.37
C TRP A 53 -2.73 2.52 4.27
N GLY A 54 -3.67 3.13 3.56
CA GLY A 54 -3.39 4.06 2.48
C GLY A 54 -3.95 5.45 2.75
N TRP A 55 -3.38 6.47 2.11
CA TRP A 55 -4.00 7.78 1.95
C TRP A 55 -4.47 7.97 0.51
N LEU A 56 -5.79 8.08 0.33
CA LEU A 56 -6.40 8.43 -0.96
C LEU A 56 -6.66 9.94 -0.97
N ARG A 57 -5.81 10.69 -1.67
CA ARG A 57 -5.97 12.14 -1.82
C ARG A 57 -7.21 12.46 -2.66
N THR A 58 -7.91 13.54 -2.31
CA THR A 58 -9.07 14.01 -3.07
C THR A 58 -8.68 14.29 -4.52
N GLY A 59 -9.41 13.69 -5.47
CA GLY A 59 -9.16 13.81 -6.90
C GLY A 59 -8.13 12.82 -7.46
N GLU A 60 -7.55 11.96 -6.63
CA GLU A 60 -6.70 10.84 -7.09
C GLU A 60 -7.51 9.56 -7.21
N ASP A 61 -7.16 8.76 -8.21
CA ASP A 61 -7.79 7.45 -8.45
C ASP A 61 -7.10 6.32 -7.67
N THR A 62 -5.89 6.56 -7.12
CA THR A 62 -5.08 5.56 -6.41
C THR A 62 -4.53 6.13 -5.09
N PRO A 63 -4.32 5.31 -4.05
CA PRO A 63 -3.68 5.76 -2.83
C PRO A 63 -2.24 6.19 -3.09
N ILE A 64 -1.88 7.40 -2.68
CA ILE A 64 -0.57 8.01 -2.98
C ILE A 64 0.49 7.74 -1.90
N MET A 65 0.09 7.07 -0.82
CA MET A 65 0.95 6.74 0.30
C MET A 65 0.38 5.54 1.02
N ILE A 66 1.16 4.46 1.12
CA ILE A 66 0.72 3.20 1.71
C ILE A 66 1.77 2.71 2.73
N TRP A 67 1.30 2.33 3.92
CA TRP A 67 2.12 1.80 5.00
C TRP A 67 1.48 0.58 5.66
N PRO A 68 2.26 -0.41 6.11
CA PRO A 68 1.71 -1.58 6.81
C PRO A 68 1.10 -1.22 8.18
N VAL A 69 1.56 -0.13 8.81
CA VAL A 69 1.12 0.30 10.14
C VAL A 69 0.50 1.70 10.05
N ARG A 70 -0.71 1.87 10.60
CA ARG A 70 -1.44 3.16 10.58
C ARG A 70 -0.64 4.31 11.21
N GLY A 71 0.10 4.02 12.28
CA GLY A 71 0.97 5.00 12.92
C GLY A 71 2.04 5.56 11.98
N MET A 72 2.61 4.73 11.10
CA MET A 72 3.59 5.18 10.10
C MET A 72 2.95 6.11 9.07
N LEU A 73 1.75 5.78 8.60
CA LEU A 73 0.98 6.67 7.73
C LEU A 73 0.74 8.01 8.41
N SER A 74 0.29 8.01 9.67
CA SER A 74 0.00 9.24 10.40
C SER A 74 1.23 10.13 10.61
N MET A 75 2.43 9.56 10.74
CA MET A 75 3.67 10.33 10.89
C MET A 75 4.00 11.18 9.66
N CYS A 76 3.45 10.85 8.49
CA CYS A 76 3.62 11.64 7.27
C CYS A 76 2.76 12.92 7.23
N PHE A 77 1.87 13.11 8.21
CA PHE A 77 0.97 14.25 8.29
C PHE A 77 1.30 15.07 9.56
N PRO A 78 1.79 16.32 9.42
CA PRO A 78 2.22 17.12 10.58
C PRO A 78 1.17 17.29 11.69
N TYR A 79 -0.12 17.26 11.32
CA TYR A 79 -1.25 17.39 12.23
C TYR A 79 -2.10 16.11 12.33
N GLY A 80 -1.57 14.98 11.83
CA GLY A 80 -2.29 13.71 11.71
C GLY A 80 -3.25 13.66 10.53
N THR A 81 -3.67 12.45 10.19
CA THR A 81 -4.58 12.18 9.05
C THR A 81 -5.95 12.81 9.27
N ASP A 82 -6.48 12.73 10.48
CA ASP A 82 -7.87 13.12 10.80
C ASP A 82 -8.12 14.61 10.52
N VAL A 83 -7.12 15.47 10.74
CA VAL A 83 -7.20 16.91 10.43
C VAL A 83 -7.24 17.16 8.92
N GLU A 84 -6.50 16.37 8.14
CA GLU A 84 -6.47 16.50 6.68
C GLU A 84 -7.75 15.95 6.03
N GLU A 85 -8.37 14.93 6.64
CA GLU A 85 -9.70 14.44 6.27
C GLU A 85 -10.78 15.50 6.50
N GLN A 86 -10.79 16.14 7.68
CA GLN A 86 -11.72 17.25 7.99
C GLN A 86 -11.58 18.42 7.02
N ARG A 87 -10.37 18.64 6.48
CA ARG A 87 -10.07 19.64 5.46
C ARG A 87 -10.44 19.20 4.03
N GLY A 88 -10.95 17.97 3.86
CA GLY A 88 -11.37 17.42 2.58
C GLY A 88 -10.21 17.14 1.63
N LYS A 89 -8.98 16.96 2.14
CA LYS A 89 -7.80 16.70 1.27
C LYS A 89 -7.64 15.24 0.88
N GLY A 90 -8.40 14.34 1.50
CA GLY A 90 -8.38 12.92 1.21
C GLY A 90 -8.98 12.12 2.35
N ARG A 91 -8.73 10.81 2.33
CA ARG A 91 -9.18 9.88 3.37
C ARG A 91 -8.19 8.74 3.58
N VAL A 92 -8.15 8.22 4.81
CA VAL A 92 -7.47 6.99 5.16
C VAL A 92 -8.30 5.80 4.67
N VAL A 93 -7.64 4.85 4.02
CA VAL A 93 -8.24 3.59 3.55
C VAL A 93 -7.54 2.39 4.16
N ARG A 94 -8.31 1.35 4.50
CA ARG A 94 -7.75 0.04 4.88
C ARG A 94 -7.55 -0.79 3.62
N LEU A 95 -6.40 -1.44 3.51
CA LEU A 95 -6.00 -2.17 2.31
C LEU A 95 -5.66 -3.62 2.64
N ALA A 96 -6.22 -4.55 1.88
CA ALA A 96 -5.72 -5.91 1.75
C ALA A 96 -4.76 -5.96 0.56
N VAL A 97 -3.52 -6.35 0.79
CA VAL A 97 -2.47 -6.39 -0.25
C VAL A 97 -2.00 -7.82 -0.47
N ARG A 98 -1.97 -8.25 -1.74
CA ARG A 98 -1.49 -9.59 -2.15
C ARG A 98 -0.63 -9.50 -3.41
N VAL A 99 0.33 -10.40 -3.56
CA VAL A 99 1.12 -10.54 -4.79
C VAL A 99 0.22 -11.04 -5.93
N VAL A 100 0.45 -10.52 -7.13
CA VAL A 100 -0.20 -10.97 -8.37
C VAL A 100 0.88 -11.43 -9.35
N GLY A 101 0.81 -12.69 -9.78
CA GLY A 101 1.80 -13.30 -10.68
C GLY A 101 2.88 -14.12 -9.96
N GLU A 102 3.74 -14.77 -10.75
CA GLU A 102 4.91 -15.49 -10.25
C GLU A 102 5.99 -14.49 -9.81
N ARG A 103 6.69 -14.78 -8.71
CA ARG A 103 7.87 -14.00 -8.31
C ARG A 103 8.90 -14.09 -9.44
N GLU A 104 9.29 -12.98 -10.06
CA GLU A 104 10.31 -12.96 -11.13
C GLU A 104 11.69 -13.45 -10.66
N ASP A 105 11.87 -13.75 -9.38
CA ASP A 105 13.04 -14.44 -8.85
C ASP A 105 12.67 -15.89 -8.51
N GLY A 106 13.02 -16.81 -9.40
CA GLY A 106 12.83 -18.26 -9.31
C GLY A 106 13.51 -18.92 -8.09
N VAL A 107 13.05 -18.60 -6.89
CA VAL A 107 13.36 -19.34 -5.66
C VAL A 107 12.08 -20.00 -5.18
N HIS A 108 11.92 -21.25 -5.62
CA HIS A 108 11.00 -22.21 -5.05
C HIS A 108 11.36 -22.41 -3.56
N VAL A 109 10.46 -22.09 -2.65
CA VAL A 109 10.59 -22.44 -1.23
C VAL A 109 9.87 -23.77 -1.04
N PRO A 110 10.56 -24.91 -0.84
CA PRO A 110 9.90 -26.16 -0.56
C PRO A 110 9.29 -26.15 0.84
N HIS A 111 8.19 -26.90 0.95
CA HIS A 111 7.36 -27.12 2.12
C HIS A 111 8.08 -27.89 3.24
#